data_AF-A0A1W6WQJ1-F1
#
_entry.id   AF-A0A1W6WQJ1-F1
#
_cell.length_a   1.000
_cell.length_b   1.000
_cell.length_c   1.000
_cell.angle_alpha   90.00
_cell.angle_beta   90.00
_cell.angle_gamma   90.00
#
_symmetry.space_group_name_H-M   'P 1'
#
loop_
_entity.id
_entity.type
_entity.pdbx_description
1 polymer ?
#
loop_
_entity_poly.entity_id
_entity_poly.type
_entity_poly.pdbx_seq_one_letter_code
_entity_poly.pdbx_strand_id
1 'polypeptide(L)'
;MSKNEVRFIETVHIKWYGMYSINDFYNREEASKKGIFAISRVFAKNVTLLYIGQTKRSFIQKIRELNKEWTFDESELKITLGIIEFPSGEIYSEKKVKEIKSLLILRHTPLENETSLLYYRGKFNLKIINKGRRGLIVKKLSTGDLMWT
;
A
#
# COMPACT_ATOMS: atom_id res chain seq x y z
N MET A 1 17.33 -31.75 -11.19
CA MET A 1 16.67 -30.85 -12.16
C MET A 1 15.26 -30.57 -11.68
N SER A 2 15.03 -29.48 -10.95
CA SER A 2 13.71 -29.19 -10.35
C SER A 2 12.81 -28.47 -11.34
N LYS A 3 11.55 -28.93 -11.42
CA LYS A 3 10.44 -28.38 -12.19
C LYS A 3 10.43 -26.84 -12.13
N ASN A 4 10.62 -26.21 -13.28
CA ASN A 4 10.16 -24.83 -13.51
C ASN A 4 8.63 -24.86 -13.45
N GLU A 5 8.05 -24.75 -12.25
CA GLU A 5 6.67 -24.31 -12.11
C GLU A 5 6.61 -22.89 -12.69
N VAL A 6 6.03 -22.76 -13.88
CA VAL A 6 5.63 -21.46 -14.41
C VAL A 6 4.55 -20.93 -13.47
N ARG A 7 4.96 -20.18 -12.45
CA ARG A 7 4.03 -19.46 -11.59
C ARG A 7 3.39 -18.36 -12.44
N PHE A 8 2.13 -18.55 -12.81
CA PHE A 8 1.35 -17.56 -13.54
C PHE A 8 1.46 -16.20 -12.85
N ILE A 9 1.73 -15.15 -13.64
CA ILE A 9 1.78 -13.78 -13.13
C ILE A 9 0.34 -13.35 -12.83
N GLU A 10 0.07 -13.13 -11.56
CA GLU A 10 -1.23 -12.65 -11.12
C GLU A 10 -1.25 -11.12 -11.15
N THR A 11 -2.20 -10.55 -11.87
CA THR A 11 -2.34 -9.09 -11.96
C THR A 11 -3.33 -8.58 -10.94
N VAL A 12 -2.92 -7.60 -10.15
CA VAL A 12 -3.76 -6.93 -9.16
C VAL A 12 -3.84 -5.45 -9.48
N HIS A 13 -5.04 -4.89 -9.45
CA HIS A 13 -5.23 -3.45 -9.56
C HIS A 13 -5.38 -2.85 -8.16
N ILE A 14 -4.78 -1.68 -7.94
CA ILE A 14 -5.05 -0.87 -6.75
C ILE A 14 -5.53 0.49 -7.23
N LYS A 15 -6.78 0.81 -6.90
CA LYS A 15 -7.36 2.12 -7.17
C LYS A 15 -7.13 3.03 -5.97
N TRP A 16 -6.28 4.02 -6.16
CA TRP A 16 -5.89 4.96 -5.12
C TRP A 16 -6.76 6.21 -5.12
N TYR A 17 -7.11 6.64 -3.92
CA TYR A 17 -7.90 7.82 -3.62
C TYR A 17 -7.15 8.66 -2.59
N GLY A 18 -7.33 9.98 -2.61
CA GLY A 18 -6.84 10.84 -1.55
C GLY A 18 -5.68 11.74 -1.90
N MET A 19 -4.70 11.76 -0.98
CA MET A 19 -4.04 12.95 -0.42
C MET A 19 -4.94 13.77 0.52
N TYR A 20 -5.72 13.08 1.35
CA TYR A 20 -6.63 13.71 2.29
C TYR A 20 -5.89 14.19 3.54
N SER A 21 -6.29 15.33 4.11
CA SER A 21 -5.97 15.62 5.51
C SER A 21 -6.64 14.58 6.43
N ILE A 22 -6.21 14.49 7.68
CA ILE A 22 -6.81 13.58 8.68
C ILE A 22 -8.31 13.88 8.85
N ASN A 23 -8.68 15.15 8.95
CA ASN A 23 -10.07 15.59 9.07
C ASN A 23 -10.90 15.22 7.84
N ASP A 24 -10.36 15.47 6.63
CA ASP A 24 -11.05 15.13 5.39
C ASP A 24 -11.21 13.63 5.20
N PHE A 25 -10.23 12.85 5.65
CA PHE A 25 -10.19 11.39 5.50
C PHE A 25 -11.41 10.73 6.15
N TYR A 26 -11.80 11.16 7.35
CA TYR A 26 -12.94 10.56 8.06
C TYR A 26 -14.28 10.76 7.36
N ASN A 27 -14.38 11.72 6.44
CA ASN A 27 -15.59 12.04 5.69
C ASN A 27 -15.66 11.34 4.32
N ARG A 28 -14.69 10.48 3.98
CA ARG A 28 -14.64 9.81 2.67
C ARG A 28 -15.35 8.46 2.70
N GLU A 29 -16.14 8.19 1.66
CA GLU A 29 -16.82 6.90 1.52
C GLU A 29 -15.81 5.74 1.53
N GLU A 30 -14.66 5.92 0.89
CA GLU A 30 -13.60 4.92 0.82
C GLU A 30 -13.00 4.60 2.20
N ALA A 31 -13.05 5.52 3.16
CA ALA A 31 -12.48 5.34 4.48
C ALA A 31 -13.20 4.21 5.29
N SER A 32 -14.46 3.94 4.96
CA SER A 32 -15.22 2.81 5.50
C SER A 32 -14.76 1.43 4.98
N LYS A 33 -14.00 1.40 3.88
CA LYS A 33 -13.57 0.18 3.18
C LYS A 33 -12.25 -0.36 3.74
N LYS A 34 -11.84 -1.51 3.21
CA LYS A 34 -10.56 -2.17 3.54
C LYS A 34 -9.59 -2.11 2.36
N GLY A 35 -8.29 -2.19 2.63
CA GLY A 35 -7.26 -2.26 1.59
C GLY A 35 -5.87 -1.88 2.08
N ILE A 36 -5.10 -1.22 1.21
CA ILE A 36 -3.77 -0.70 1.49
C ILE A 36 -3.87 0.81 1.65
N PHE A 37 -3.10 1.41 2.54
CA PHE A 37 -3.04 2.86 2.68
C PHE A 37 -1.60 3.34 2.74
N ALA A 38 -1.39 4.60 2.40
CA ALA A 38 -0.12 5.29 2.53
C ALA A 38 -0.30 6.56 3.34
N ILE A 39 0.67 6.85 4.19
CA ILE A 39 0.81 8.11 4.92
C ILE A 39 2.00 8.85 4.32
N SER A 40 1.78 10.11 3.96
CA SER A 40 2.82 10.99 3.44
C SER A 40 2.85 12.28 4.22
N ARG A 41 4.02 12.91 4.31
CA ARG A 41 4.20 14.26 4.84
C ARG A 41 4.32 15.23 3.67
N VAL A 42 3.67 16.38 3.77
CA VAL A 42 3.84 17.48 2.82
C VAL A 42 4.43 18.66 3.56
N PHE A 43 5.70 18.97 3.29
CA PHE A 43 6.42 20.09 3.92
C PHE A 43 7.09 20.93 2.84
N ALA A 44 6.86 22.25 2.85
CA ALA A 44 7.43 23.19 1.87
C ALA A 44 7.26 22.72 0.40
N LYS A 45 6.08 22.19 0.05
CA LYS A 45 5.72 21.60 -1.27
C LYS A 45 6.40 20.27 -1.60
N ASN A 46 7.30 19.76 -0.77
CA ASN A 46 7.87 18.42 -0.92
C ASN A 46 6.96 17.37 -0.28
N VAL A 47 6.74 16.27 -1.00
CA VAL A 47 5.99 15.11 -0.51
C VAL A 47 6.99 14.03 -0.14
N THR A 48 6.88 13.50 1.07
CA THR A 48 7.69 12.36 1.55
C THR A 48 6.76 11.22 1.94
N LEU A 49 7.01 10.02 1.43
CA LEU A 49 6.25 8.84 1.80
C LEU A 49 6.79 8.29 3.13
N LEU A 50 5.97 8.35 4.18
CA LEU A 50 6.36 7.94 5.52
C LEU A 50 6.07 6.47 5.78
N TYR A 51 4.88 6.01 5.42
CA TYR A 51 4.40 4.68 5.80
C TYR A 51 3.45 4.08 4.77
N ILE A 52 3.55 2.77 4.56
CA ILE A 52 2.56 1.96 3.84
C ILE A 52 2.03 0.89 4.79
N GLY A 53 0.70 0.83 4.91
CA GLY A 53 -0.02 -0.12 5.75
C GLY A 53 -1.10 -0.88 5.00
N GLN A 54 -1.67 -1.88 5.66
CA GLN A 54 -2.87 -2.57 5.21
C GLN A 54 -3.90 -2.61 6.34
N THR A 55 -5.17 -2.81 5.99
CA THR A 55 -6.24 -2.99 6.96
C THR A 55 -6.75 -4.43 6.94
N LYS A 56 -7.10 -4.95 8.13
CA LYS A 56 -7.96 -6.13 8.27
C LYS A 56 -9.44 -5.74 8.32
N ARG A 57 -9.72 -4.62 8.99
CA ARG A 57 -11.03 -3.97 9.09
C ARG A 57 -11.06 -2.73 8.18
N SER A 58 -11.75 -1.66 8.58
CA SER A 58 -11.80 -0.41 7.80
C SER A 58 -10.54 0.45 7.95
N PHE A 59 -10.31 1.35 7.00
CA PHE A 59 -9.27 2.37 7.12
C PHE A 59 -9.50 3.27 8.33
N ILE A 60 -10.74 3.69 8.60
CA ILE A 60 -11.07 4.54 9.76
C ILE A 60 -10.55 3.93 11.06
N GLN A 61 -10.85 2.65 11.28
CA GLN A 61 -10.41 1.96 12.50
C GLN A 61 -8.89 1.90 12.56
N LYS A 62 -8.22 1.55 11.46
CA LYS A 62 -6.76 1.42 11.46
C LYS A 62 -6.04 2.75 11.66
N ILE A 63 -6.54 3.82 11.05
CA ILE A 63 -5.96 5.16 11.19
C ILE A 63 -6.16 5.69 12.62
N ARG A 64 -7.31 5.44 13.26
CA ARG A 64 -7.53 5.81 14.67
C ARG A 64 -6.56 5.11 15.63
N GLU A 65 -6.20 3.86 15.34
CA GLU A 65 -5.17 3.14 16.11
C GLU A 65 -3.81 3.84 15.98
N LEU A 66 -3.42 4.17 14.74
CA LEU A 66 -2.10 4.74 14.45
C LEU A 66 -1.94 6.21 14.85
N ASN A 67 -3.01 7.02 14.79
CA ASN A 67 -2.94 8.46 15.08
C ASN A 67 -2.42 8.75 16.49
N LYS A 68 -2.56 7.81 17.42
CA LYS A 68 -2.07 7.95 18.80
C LYS A 68 -0.54 7.95 18.91
N GLU A 69 0.16 7.51 17.87
CA GLU A 69 1.61 7.27 17.87
C GLU A 69 2.36 8.23 16.93
N TRP A 70 1.68 9.14 16.23
CA TRP A 70 2.31 10.03 15.27
C TRP A 70 3.07 11.17 15.95
N THR A 71 4.32 11.36 15.54
CA THR A 71 5.22 12.40 16.06
C THR A 71 5.27 13.65 15.17
N PHE A 72 4.61 13.62 14.01
CA PHE A 72 4.55 14.73 13.05
C PHE A 72 3.32 15.61 13.27
N ASP A 73 3.40 16.85 12.81
CA ASP A 73 2.26 17.76 12.76
C ASP A 73 1.14 17.17 11.87
N GLU A 74 -0.03 16.98 12.45
CA GLU A 74 -1.22 16.43 11.79
C GLU A 74 -1.62 17.18 10.51
N SER A 75 -1.34 18.49 10.43
CA SER A 75 -1.66 19.32 9.26
C SER A 75 -0.81 18.99 8.02
N GLU A 76 0.40 18.50 8.25
CA GLU A 76 1.35 18.11 7.21
C GLU A 76 1.11 16.68 6.72
N LEU A 77 0.37 15.87 7.49
CA LEU A 77 0.08 14.48 7.15
C LEU A 77 -1.03 14.39 6.12
N LYS A 78 -0.82 13.52 5.13
CA LYS A 78 -1.76 13.17 4.08
C LYS A 78 -1.96 11.66 4.02
N ILE A 79 -3.22 11.26 3.92
CA ILE A 79 -3.63 9.86 3.83
C ILE A 79 -4.09 9.55 2.40
N THR A 80 -3.57 8.46 1.85
CA THR A 80 -3.98 7.91 0.55
C THR A 80 -4.52 6.50 0.74
N LEU A 81 -5.69 6.21 0.18
CA LEU A 81 -6.41 4.95 0.33
C LEU A 81 -6.39 4.15 -0.96
N GLY A 82 -5.89 2.92 -0.92
CA GLY A 82 -5.78 1.99 -2.03
C GLY A 82 -6.78 0.84 -1.88
N ILE A 83 -7.83 0.86 -2.70
CA ILE A 83 -8.79 -0.25 -2.79
C ILE A 83 -8.25 -1.27 -3.78
N ILE A 84 -8.14 -2.53 -3.35
CA ILE A 84 -7.63 -3.62 -4.16
C ILE A 84 -8.77 -4.18 -5.01
N GLU A 85 -8.55 -4.25 -6.31
CA GLU A 85 -9.45 -4.80 -7.31
C GLU A 85 -8.75 -5.99 -7.97
N PHE A 86 -9.32 -7.21 -7.83
CA PHE A 86 -8.82 -8.40 -8.51
C PHE A 86 -9.55 -8.54 -9.85
N PRO A 87 -8.88 -8.36 -11.00
CA PRO A 87 -9.52 -8.44 -12.32
C PRO A 87 -10.14 -9.81 -12.60
N SER A 88 -9.60 -10.87 -11.99
CA SER A 88 -10.13 -12.24 -12.08
C SER A 88 -11.37 -12.49 -11.22
N GLY A 89 -11.85 -11.49 -10.45
CA GLY A 89 -12.97 -11.64 -9.53
C GLY A 89 -12.63 -12.43 -8.27
N GLU A 90 -11.34 -12.70 -8.02
CA GLU A 90 -10.89 -13.44 -6.85
C GLU A 90 -11.24 -12.77 -5.52
N ILE A 91 -11.44 -13.61 -4.51
CA ILE A 91 -11.75 -13.18 -3.16
C ILE A 91 -10.49 -12.63 -2.48
N TYR A 92 -10.67 -11.55 -1.73
CA TYR A 92 -9.67 -10.93 -0.87
C TYR A 92 -8.99 -11.95 0.07
N SER A 93 -7.72 -12.26 -0.18
CA SER A 93 -6.89 -13.11 0.70
C SER A 93 -5.93 -12.26 1.53
N GLU A 94 -5.98 -12.37 2.86
CA GLU A 94 -5.07 -11.61 3.76
C GLU A 94 -3.59 -11.89 3.46
N LYS A 95 -3.25 -13.14 3.09
CA LYS A 95 -1.88 -13.53 2.73
C LYS A 95 -1.41 -12.77 1.48
N LYS A 96 -2.28 -12.65 0.48
CA LYS A 96 -1.98 -11.95 -0.78
C LYS A 96 -1.84 -10.45 -0.56
N VAL A 97 -2.73 -9.84 0.22
CA VAL A 97 -2.62 -8.42 0.59
C VAL A 97 -1.34 -8.12 1.37
N LYS A 98 -0.92 -9.04 2.25
CA LYS A 98 0.36 -8.94 2.93
C LYS A 98 1.53 -8.91 1.95
N GLU A 99 1.53 -9.76 0.94
CA GLU A 99 2.59 -9.75 -0.09
C GLU A 99 2.55 -8.49 -0.97
N ILE A 100 1.36 -8.02 -1.37
CA ILE A 100 1.20 -6.76 -2.10
C ILE A 100 1.80 -5.60 -1.28
N LYS A 101 1.45 -5.50 0.01
CA LYS A 101 1.99 -4.48 0.92
C LYS A 101 3.51 -4.58 1.02
N SER A 102 4.05 -5.78 1.22
CA SER A 102 5.50 -6.00 1.30
C SER A 102 6.22 -5.59 0.01
N LEU A 103 5.66 -5.91 -1.16
CA LEU A 103 6.22 -5.50 -2.45
C LEU A 103 6.27 -3.98 -2.59
N LEU A 104 5.18 -3.29 -2.22
CA LEU A 104 5.13 -1.83 -2.22
C LEU A 104 6.16 -1.22 -1.27
N ILE A 105 6.31 -1.75 -0.06
CA ILE A 105 7.31 -1.27 0.90
C ILE A 105 8.73 -1.48 0.35
N LEU A 106 9.06 -2.66 -0.18
CA LEU A 106 10.37 -2.93 -0.76
C LEU A 106 10.71 -1.98 -1.91
N ARG A 107 9.73 -1.65 -2.74
CA ARG A 107 9.95 -0.73 -3.87
C ARG A 107 10.21 0.71 -3.44
N HIS A 108 9.59 1.12 -2.34
CA HIS A 108 9.46 2.53 -1.97
C HIS A 108 10.25 2.94 -0.74
N THR A 109 10.66 1.98 0.09
CA THR A 109 11.42 2.16 1.33
C THR A 109 10.92 3.34 2.18
N PRO A 110 9.63 3.37 2.59
CA PRO A 110 9.10 4.46 3.41
C PRO A 110 9.83 4.55 4.75
N LEU A 111 10.03 5.79 5.23
CA LEU A 111 10.88 6.08 6.41
C LEU A 111 10.46 5.30 7.67
N GLU A 112 9.16 5.26 7.96
CA GLU A 112 8.58 4.70 9.19
C GLU A 112 8.24 3.20 9.04
N ASN A 113 8.49 2.60 7.88
CA ASN A 113 8.40 1.16 7.73
C ASN A 113 9.71 0.50 8.20
N GLU A 114 10.07 0.67 9.47
CA GLU A 114 11.26 0.04 10.07
C GLU A 114 11.27 -1.48 9.82
N THR A 115 12.46 -2.02 9.48
CA THR A 115 12.79 -3.45 9.42
C THR A 115 11.76 -4.37 8.73
N SER A 116 11.31 -4.02 7.53
CA SER A 116 10.43 -4.88 6.73
C SER A 116 11.06 -5.53 5.50
N LEU A 117 12.40 -5.50 5.40
CA LEU A 117 13.18 -6.36 4.48
C LEU A 117 12.91 -7.87 4.68
N LEU A 118 12.30 -8.28 5.80
CA LEU A 118 12.05 -9.68 6.18
C LEU A 118 10.72 -10.30 5.70
N TYR A 119 9.83 -9.57 5.00
CA TYR A 119 8.44 -10.04 4.81
C TYR A 119 8.03 -10.48 3.41
N TYR A 120 8.83 -10.20 2.38
CA TYR A 120 8.50 -10.73 1.06
C TYR A 120 9.02 -12.16 0.92
N ARG A 121 8.11 -13.13 0.95
CA ARG A 121 8.43 -14.56 0.83
C ARG A 121 8.34 -15.07 -0.61
N GLY A 122 8.02 -14.21 -1.57
CA GLY A 122 7.93 -14.58 -2.98
C GLY A 122 6.92 -15.70 -3.27
N LYS A 123 5.84 -15.84 -2.49
CA LYS A 123 4.88 -16.93 -2.75
C LYS A 123 4.04 -16.65 -3.99
N PHE A 124 3.68 -15.38 -4.21
CA PHE A 124 2.91 -14.96 -5.37
C PHE A 124 3.80 -14.23 -6.38
N ASN A 125 3.66 -14.61 -7.66
CA ASN A 125 4.24 -13.87 -8.78
C ASN A 125 3.27 -12.73 -9.14
N LEU A 126 3.44 -11.57 -8.53
CA LEU A 126 2.48 -10.46 -8.61
C LEU A 126 2.91 -9.40 -9.64
N LYS A 127 1.90 -8.85 -10.33
CA LYS A 127 1.97 -7.61 -11.10
C LYS A 127 0.92 -6.63 -10.57
N ILE A 128 1.36 -5.61 -9.87
CA ILE A 128 0.51 -4.54 -9.33
C ILE A 128 0.40 -3.41 -10.36
N ILE A 129 -0.83 -3.00 -10.65
CA ILE A 129 -1.13 -1.81 -11.46
C ILE A 129 -1.83 -0.80 -10.56
N ASN A 130 -1.12 0.27 -10.20
CA ASN A 130 -1.63 1.36 -9.39
C ASN A 130 -2.28 2.42 -10.28
N LYS A 131 -3.55 2.75 -9.98
CA LYS A 131 -4.37 3.71 -10.72
C LYS A 131 -4.89 4.81 -9.79
N GLY A 132 -5.36 5.91 -10.37
CA GLY A 132 -5.95 7.02 -9.59
C GLY A 132 -4.90 7.87 -8.87
N ARG A 133 -5.29 8.44 -7.72
CA ARG A 133 -4.49 9.39 -6.92
C ARG A 133 -3.47 8.66 -6.05
N ARG A 134 -2.43 8.11 -6.69
CA ARG A 134 -1.42 7.24 -6.06
C ARG A 134 -0.31 7.95 -5.28
N GLY A 135 -0.25 9.28 -5.33
CA GLY A 135 0.87 10.04 -4.78
C GLY A 135 2.21 9.56 -5.35
N LEU A 136 3.15 9.22 -4.47
CA LEU A 136 4.49 8.74 -4.81
C LEU A 136 4.54 7.24 -5.19
N ILE A 137 3.46 6.48 -5.02
CA ILE A 137 3.43 5.04 -5.32
C ILE A 137 3.59 4.81 -6.83
N VAL A 138 4.50 3.92 -7.27
CA VAL A 138 4.79 3.71 -8.71
C VAL A 138 3.58 3.20 -9.49
N LYS A 139 3.46 3.56 -10.76
CA LYS A 139 2.31 3.15 -11.61
C LYS A 139 2.20 1.64 -11.79
N LYS A 140 3.33 0.95 -11.95
CA LYS A 140 3.41 -0.50 -12.14
C LYS A 140 4.53 -1.03 -11.27
N LEU A 141 4.32 -2.21 -10.70
CA LEU A 141 5.32 -2.93 -9.90
C LEU A 141 5.11 -4.43 -10.11
N SER A 142 6.15 -5.13 -10.51
CA SER A 142 6.16 -6.58 -10.62
C SER A 142 7.12 -7.20 -9.61
N THR A 143 6.90 -8.47 -9.30
CA THR A 143 7.84 -9.26 -8.48
C THR A 143 9.25 -9.29 -9.10
N GLY A 144 9.34 -9.38 -10.43
CA GLY A 144 10.61 -9.40 -11.15
C GLY A 144 11.38 -8.08 -11.06
N ASP A 145 10.70 -6.97 -10.80
CA ASP A 145 11.33 -5.64 -10.71
C ASP A 145 12.25 -5.50 -9.48
N LEU A 146 12.09 -6.39 -8.47
CA LEU A 146 12.88 -6.36 -7.23
C LEU A 146 14.06 -7.34 -7.22
N MET A 147 14.20 -8.21 -8.23
CA MET A 147 15.22 -9.26 -8.28
C MET A 147 16.59 -8.78 -8.84
N TRP A 148 16.75 -7.47 -9.08
CA TRP A 148 17.95 -6.88 -9.73
C TRP A 148 18.45 -5.62 -9.01
N THR A 149 18.59 -5.69 -7.69
CA THR A 149 19.42 -4.74 -6.92
C THR A 149 20.46 -5.48 -6.12
#